data_AF-A0A8B6D024-F1
#
_entry.id   AF-A0A8B6D024-F1
#
_cell.length_a   1.000
_cell.length_b   1.000
_cell.length_c   1.000
_cell.angle_alpha   90.00
_cell.angle_beta   90.00
_cell.angle_gamma   90.00
#
_symmetry.space_group_name_H-M   'P 1'
#
loop_
_entity.id
_entity.type
_entity.pdbx_description
1 polymer ?
#
loop_
_entity_poly.entity_id
_entity_poly.type
_entity_poly.pdbx_seq_one_letter_code
_entity_poly.pdbx_strand_id
1 'polypeptide(L)'
;MEWMIIDSIFECIMNKLGPCDIDLFASKHNNRLEQYVSFGPDVKALAVNAFSLTWNTFYAYIFPLFFSVISAVLQKICQEKATALVIAPLFSTQPWFPQLLQMICDQPYILPKVETILMNPKTNQTHPLKNMRLAAFKISGIKCVREEYQQRLPTSSSIPGEILPKNSMGHISKSGCFFVTKKKRIDLIHLYNCTWNVEMVLSLLKTWNKDITLKNITFKLAMLLALTTGQRMQSIFLIDIRNLELDTYSVKIRYGDLLKQTRPGYQLPEIFIEAFKPDYRICVVHTLHEYLERTNKLRLNNTQLFLSFQKPYKPVKKGTIAKWIKQVLIMAGIDMTIFTPHSTRGAATSYVSGRIPIATILRTAGWRKDSVFRKFYQRPITNDSSFSNEILLA
;
A
#
# COMPACT_ATOMS: atom_id res chain seq x y z
N MET A 1 25.18 0.07 -15.70
CA MET A 1 24.19 0.61 -14.75
C MET A 1 22.86 0.04 -15.17
N GLU A 2 22.41 -0.99 -14.49
CA GLU A 2 21.30 -1.84 -14.93
C GLU A 2 20.36 -1.92 -13.74
N TRP A 3 19.27 -1.15 -13.78
CA TRP A 3 18.21 -1.25 -12.79
C TRP A 3 16.92 -1.58 -13.52
N MET A 4 16.05 -2.35 -12.88
CA MET A 4 14.74 -2.71 -13.42
C MET A 4 13.70 -2.70 -12.31
N ILE A 5 12.48 -2.34 -12.67
CA ILE A 5 11.30 -2.46 -11.80
C ILE A 5 10.99 -3.93 -11.64
N ILE A 6 10.86 -4.47 -10.43
CA ILE A 6 10.56 -5.90 -10.19
C ILE A 6 9.35 -6.43 -10.96
N ASP A 7 9.37 -7.72 -11.29
CA ASP A 7 8.44 -8.38 -12.22
C ASP A 7 6.98 -8.18 -11.81
N SER A 8 6.63 -8.44 -10.55
CA SER A 8 5.26 -8.29 -10.05
C SER A 8 4.69 -6.89 -10.26
N ILE A 9 5.51 -5.85 -10.08
CA ILE A 9 5.12 -4.47 -10.30
C ILE A 9 5.00 -4.20 -11.81
N PHE A 10 5.95 -4.65 -12.61
CA PHE A 10 5.92 -4.48 -14.07
C PHE A 10 4.65 -5.09 -14.68
N GLU A 11 4.33 -6.33 -14.33
CA GLU A 11 3.11 -7.02 -14.78
C GLU A 11 1.84 -6.26 -14.36
N CYS A 12 1.81 -5.72 -13.14
CA CYS A 12 0.67 -4.94 -12.67
C CYS A 12 0.50 -3.62 -13.47
N ILE A 13 1.60 -2.99 -13.89
CA ILE A 13 1.56 -1.81 -14.77
C ILE A 13 1.02 -2.18 -16.15
N MET A 14 1.53 -3.26 -16.76
CA MET A 14 1.08 -3.73 -18.08
C MET A 14 -0.42 -4.05 -18.07
N ASN A 15 -0.90 -4.75 -17.04
CA ASN A 15 -2.33 -5.05 -16.87
C ASN A 15 -3.22 -3.80 -16.74
N LYS A 16 -2.69 -2.68 -16.23
CA LYS A 16 -3.47 -1.45 -16.00
C LYS A 16 -3.41 -0.44 -17.13
N LEU A 17 -2.27 -0.35 -17.81
CA LEU A 17 -2.01 0.70 -18.81
C LEU A 17 -1.85 0.14 -20.24
N GLY A 18 -1.85 -1.19 -20.38
CA GLY A 18 -1.75 -1.94 -21.62
C GLY A 18 -0.38 -2.59 -21.82
N PRO A 19 -0.31 -3.72 -22.54
CA PRO A 19 0.96 -4.33 -22.92
C PRO A 19 1.71 -3.41 -23.87
N CYS A 20 3.01 -3.21 -23.62
CA CYS A 20 3.88 -2.43 -24.49
C CYS A 20 4.57 -3.35 -25.50
N ASP A 21 4.85 -2.84 -26.70
CA ASP A 21 5.45 -3.60 -27.79
C ASP A 21 6.98 -3.68 -27.66
N ILE A 22 7.59 -2.63 -27.13
CA ILE A 22 9.05 -2.46 -27.11
C ILE A 22 9.55 -1.75 -25.85
N ASP A 23 10.69 -2.19 -25.31
CA ASP A 23 11.38 -1.59 -24.17
C ASP A 23 12.50 -0.66 -24.64
N LEU A 24 12.30 0.65 -24.48
CA LEU A 24 13.29 1.65 -24.84
C LEU A 24 14.22 1.96 -23.66
N PHE A 25 15.50 2.18 -23.98
CA PHE A 25 16.56 2.50 -23.02
C PHE A 25 16.93 1.34 -22.08
N ALA A 26 16.83 0.10 -22.58
CA ALA A 26 17.16 -1.12 -21.85
C ALA A 26 18.40 -1.82 -22.41
N SER A 27 18.92 -2.79 -21.68
CA SER A 27 20.04 -3.66 -22.07
C SER A 27 19.58 -5.11 -21.98
N LYS A 28 20.35 -6.06 -22.53
CA LYS A 28 20.11 -7.51 -22.40
C LYS A 28 19.87 -8.04 -20.98
N HIS A 29 20.20 -7.26 -19.95
CA HIS A 29 20.10 -7.68 -18.55
C HIS A 29 18.89 -7.10 -17.83
N ASN A 30 18.41 -5.93 -18.25
CA ASN A 30 17.34 -5.20 -17.56
C ASN A 30 16.12 -4.93 -18.45
N ASN A 31 16.11 -5.48 -19.67
CA ASN A 31 14.95 -5.42 -20.54
C ASN A 31 13.76 -6.12 -19.88
N ARG A 32 12.59 -5.55 -20.11
CA ARG A 32 11.30 -6.05 -19.62
C ARG A 32 10.43 -6.63 -20.73
N LEU A 33 10.83 -6.45 -21.97
CA LEU A 33 10.13 -6.96 -23.14
C LEU A 33 11.13 -7.69 -24.03
N GLU A 34 10.60 -8.58 -24.88
CA GLU A 34 11.39 -9.34 -25.85
C GLU A 34 12.09 -8.41 -26.83
N GLN A 35 11.37 -7.42 -27.37
CA GLN A 35 11.94 -6.36 -28.20
C GLN A 35 12.42 -5.21 -27.30
N TYR A 36 13.71 -4.89 -27.39
CA TYR A 36 14.29 -3.78 -26.64
C TYR A 36 15.37 -3.03 -27.41
N VAL A 37 15.63 -1.79 -27.01
CA VAL A 37 16.59 -0.89 -27.66
C VAL A 37 17.66 -0.45 -26.68
N SER A 38 18.92 -0.74 -27.03
CA SER A 38 20.06 -0.49 -26.17
C SER A 38 20.70 0.88 -26.36
N PHE A 39 21.36 1.36 -25.30
CA PHE A 39 22.12 2.61 -25.37
C PHE A 39 23.39 2.46 -26.23
N GLY A 40 24.05 1.32 -26.12
CA GLY A 40 25.25 0.97 -26.89
C GLY A 40 25.12 -0.38 -27.61
N PRO A 41 26.15 -0.82 -28.34
CA PRO A 41 26.10 -2.06 -29.11
C PRO A 41 25.68 -3.26 -28.27
N ASP A 42 24.61 -3.94 -28.69
CA ASP A 42 24.10 -5.17 -28.10
C ASP A 42 23.52 -6.04 -29.21
N VAL A 43 24.07 -7.25 -29.39
CA VAL A 43 23.72 -8.16 -30.49
C VAL A 43 22.27 -8.63 -30.40
N LYS A 44 21.70 -8.63 -29.19
CA LYS A 44 20.30 -9.06 -28.96
C LYS A 44 19.29 -7.92 -28.99
N ALA A 45 19.75 -6.67 -29.01
CA ALA A 45 18.84 -5.52 -29.09
C ALA A 45 18.31 -5.36 -30.52
N LEU A 46 17.04 -4.94 -30.63
CA LEU A 46 16.42 -4.65 -31.92
C LEU A 46 17.14 -3.51 -32.64
N ALA A 47 17.62 -2.54 -31.87
CA ALA A 47 18.38 -1.39 -32.37
C ALA A 47 19.31 -0.85 -31.28
N VAL A 48 20.21 0.02 -31.71
CA VAL A 48 21.04 0.86 -30.83
C VAL A 48 20.53 2.29 -30.90
N ASN A 49 20.48 2.98 -29.76
CA ASN A 49 19.95 4.33 -29.58
C ASN A 49 18.45 4.46 -29.88
N ALA A 50 17.63 4.50 -28.81
CA ALA A 50 16.19 4.65 -28.89
C ALA A 50 15.71 5.91 -29.65
N PHE A 51 16.50 6.99 -29.68
CA PHE A 51 16.11 8.22 -30.39
C PHE A 51 16.18 8.09 -31.92
N SER A 52 16.83 7.05 -32.45
CA SER A 52 16.90 6.80 -33.90
C SER A 52 15.62 6.19 -34.49
N LEU A 53 14.78 5.57 -33.66
CA LEU A 53 13.54 4.93 -34.10
C LEU A 53 12.39 5.92 -34.26
N THR A 54 11.40 5.55 -35.07
CA THR A 54 10.11 6.27 -35.18
C THR A 54 9.12 5.72 -34.16
N TRP A 55 8.77 6.49 -33.14
CA TRP A 55 8.01 6.04 -31.96
C TRP A 55 6.50 6.02 -32.16
N ASN A 56 5.98 6.54 -33.26
CA ASN A 56 4.54 6.55 -33.52
C ASN A 56 4.01 5.25 -34.14
N THR A 57 4.90 4.27 -34.40
CA THR A 57 4.57 2.97 -34.96
C THR A 57 4.37 1.88 -33.91
N PHE A 58 4.64 2.17 -32.64
CA PHE A 58 4.55 1.22 -31.53
C PHE A 58 4.17 1.91 -30.21
N TYR A 59 3.69 1.12 -29.23
CA TYR A 59 3.49 1.56 -27.86
C TYR A 59 4.70 1.17 -27.00
N ALA A 60 5.55 2.15 -26.68
CA ALA A 60 6.81 1.92 -25.98
C ALA A 60 6.65 1.90 -24.45
N TYR A 61 7.34 0.97 -23.80
CA TYR A 61 7.73 1.07 -22.39
C TYR A 61 9.04 1.86 -22.28
N ILE A 62 9.07 2.86 -21.41
CA ILE A 62 10.21 3.75 -21.24
C ILE A 62 10.50 3.88 -19.74
N PHE A 63 11.63 3.32 -19.32
CA PHE A 63 12.19 3.56 -17.99
C PHE A 63 13.60 4.15 -18.13
N PRO A 64 13.71 5.47 -18.29
CA PRO A 64 15.00 6.10 -18.53
C PRO A 64 15.80 6.09 -17.23
N LEU A 65 16.78 5.19 -17.14
CA LEU A 65 17.70 5.09 -16.00
C LEU A 65 18.48 6.38 -15.73
N PHE A 66 18.53 7.27 -16.72
CA PHE A 66 19.05 8.64 -16.61
C PHE A 66 17.90 9.64 -16.72
N PHE A 67 17.49 10.20 -15.59
CA PHE A 67 16.36 11.15 -15.56
C PHE A 67 16.63 12.47 -16.30
N SER A 68 17.88 12.78 -16.65
CA SER A 68 18.24 13.92 -17.51
C SER A 68 17.69 13.79 -18.93
N VAL A 69 17.42 12.57 -19.40
CA VAL A 69 16.93 12.29 -20.75
C VAL A 69 15.41 12.47 -20.87
N ILE A 70 14.68 12.59 -19.75
CA ILE A 70 13.21 12.70 -19.76
C ILE A 70 12.73 13.87 -20.65
N SER A 71 13.38 15.03 -20.60
CA SER A 71 12.99 16.17 -21.45
C SER A 71 13.01 15.81 -22.95
N ALA A 72 14.06 15.10 -23.40
CA ALA A 72 14.18 14.65 -24.78
C ALA A 72 13.15 13.56 -25.14
N VAL A 73 12.85 12.64 -24.21
CA VAL A 73 11.77 11.64 -24.36
C VAL A 73 10.43 12.33 -24.58
N LEU A 74 10.07 13.30 -23.74
CA LEU A 74 8.81 14.05 -23.86
C LEU A 74 8.75 14.82 -25.18
N GLN A 75 9.86 15.44 -25.59
CA GLN A 75 9.94 16.14 -26.86
C GLN A 75 9.71 15.20 -28.05
N LYS A 76 10.36 14.04 -28.08
CA LYS A 76 10.20 13.06 -29.16
C LYS A 76 8.77 12.52 -29.24
N ILE A 77 8.16 12.19 -28.09
CA ILE A 77 6.75 11.77 -28.02
C ILE A 77 5.83 12.85 -28.61
N CYS A 78 6.05 14.11 -28.27
CA CYS A 78 5.30 15.24 -28.83
C CYS A 78 5.49 15.39 -30.33
N GLN A 79 6.74 15.40 -30.80
CA GLN A 79 7.08 15.63 -32.21
C GLN A 79 6.52 14.54 -33.12
N GLU A 80 6.62 13.29 -32.70
CA GLU A 80 6.19 12.15 -33.51
C GLU A 80 4.72 11.78 -33.29
N LYS A 81 4.03 12.47 -32.37
CA LYS A 81 2.66 12.16 -31.95
C LYS A 81 2.53 10.70 -31.46
N ALA A 82 3.56 10.21 -30.78
CA ALA A 82 3.57 8.86 -30.22
C ALA A 82 2.73 8.78 -28.93
N THR A 83 2.45 7.56 -28.49
CA THR A 83 1.92 7.27 -27.15
C THR A 83 2.88 6.29 -26.48
N ALA A 84 3.22 6.52 -25.21
CA ALA A 84 4.18 5.69 -24.49
C ALA A 84 3.82 5.54 -23.01
N LEU A 85 4.29 4.45 -22.41
CA LEU A 85 4.30 4.24 -20.98
C LEU A 85 5.65 4.69 -20.40
N VAL A 86 5.63 5.72 -19.58
CA VAL A 86 6.83 6.30 -18.98
C VAL A 86 6.84 6.07 -17.48
N ILE A 87 7.91 5.48 -16.98
CA ILE A 87 8.20 5.41 -15.54
C ILE A 87 9.10 6.60 -15.19
N ALA A 88 8.62 7.48 -14.32
CA ALA A 88 9.35 8.68 -13.93
C ALA A 88 9.28 8.94 -12.41
N PRO A 89 10.31 9.59 -11.82
CA PRO A 89 10.27 9.99 -10.43
C PRO A 89 9.30 11.16 -10.22
N LEU A 90 8.69 11.24 -9.04
CA LEU A 90 7.83 12.36 -8.63
C LEU A 90 8.65 13.59 -8.21
N PHE A 91 9.53 14.06 -9.10
CA PHE A 91 10.37 15.24 -8.86
C PHE A 91 9.68 16.50 -9.35
N SER A 92 8.79 17.06 -8.52
CA SER A 92 7.96 18.22 -8.88
C SER A 92 8.73 19.51 -9.17
N THR A 93 10.01 19.59 -8.77
CA THR A 93 10.89 20.73 -9.01
C THR A 93 11.63 20.64 -10.35
N GLN A 94 11.53 19.52 -11.08
CA GLN A 94 12.25 19.34 -12.33
C GLN A 94 11.52 20.03 -13.50
N PRO A 95 12.25 20.69 -14.43
CA PRO A 95 11.64 21.43 -15.54
C PRO A 95 10.73 20.59 -16.45
N TRP A 96 11.01 19.31 -16.62
CA TRP A 96 10.22 18.40 -17.44
C TRP A 96 8.90 17.94 -16.78
N PHE A 97 8.77 18.09 -15.46
CA PHE A 97 7.65 17.52 -14.72
C PHE A 97 6.29 18.16 -15.08
N PRO A 98 6.16 19.50 -15.22
CA PRO A 98 4.92 20.12 -15.68
C PRO A 98 4.52 19.67 -17.09
N GLN A 99 5.49 19.49 -17.99
CA GLN A 99 5.24 18.99 -19.35
C GLN A 99 4.72 17.55 -19.31
N LEU A 100 5.35 16.68 -18.52
CA LEU A 100 4.90 15.31 -18.30
C LEU A 100 3.42 15.28 -17.85
N LEU A 101 3.06 16.07 -16.84
CA LEU A 101 1.68 16.14 -16.34
C LEU A 101 0.67 16.57 -17.41
N GLN A 102 1.04 17.49 -18.30
CA GLN A 102 0.20 17.94 -19.41
C GLN A 102 0.08 16.90 -20.53
N MET A 103 0.99 15.92 -20.58
CA MET A 103 1.00 14.87 -21.60
C MET A 103 0.25 13.61 -21.20
N ILE A 104 -0.16 13.50 -19.92
CA ILE A 104 -0.94 12.35 -19.42
C ILE A 104 -2.23 12.19 -20.20
N CYS A 105 -2.50 10.96 -20.63
CA CYS A 105 -3.72 10.58 -21.34
C CYS A 105 -4.49 9.41 -20.69
N ASP A 106 -4.01 8.91 -19.55
CA ASP A 106 -4.69 7.86 -18.77
C ASP A 106 -4.36 8.00 -17.28
N GLN A 107 -5.07 7.27 -16.42
CA GLN A 107 -4.92 7.28 -14.97
C GLN A 107 -3.46 6.96 -14.56
N PRO A 108 -2.71 7.91 -13.97
CA PRO A 108 -1.34 7.63 -13.52
C PRO A 108 -1.32 6.88 -12.19
N TYR A 109 -0.29 6.06 -11.97
CA TYR A 109 -0.16 5.20 -10.79
C TYR A 109 1.13 5.44 -10.02
N ILE A 110 1.04 5.63 -8.70
CA ILE A 110 2.19 5.67 -7.79
C ILE A 110 2.64 4.25 -7.52
N LEU A 111 3.92 3.99 -7.79
CA LEU A 111 4.55 2.71 -7.53
C LEU A 111 4.72 2.50 -6.02
N PRO A 112 4.63 1.26 -5.50
CA PRO A 112 4.79 0.99 -4.08
C PRO A 112 6.19 1.41 -3.60
N LYS A 113 6.29 1.86 -2.35
CA LYS A 113 7.57 2.22 -1.75
C LYS A 113 8.21 0.97 -1.14
N VAL A 114 8.91 0.21 -1.97
CA VAL A 114 9.66 -0.98 -1.56
C VAL A 114 11.15 -0.76 -1.77
N GLU A 115 11.98 -1.19 -0.81
CA GLU A 115 13.44 -1.03 -0.91
C GLU A 115 14.00 -1.75 -2.14
N THR A 116 13.33 -2.83 -2.57
CA THR A 116 13.66 -3.65 -3.73
C THR A 116 12.99 -3.19 -5.01
N ILE A 117 12.34 -2.01 -5.07
CA ILE A 117 11.56 -1.60 -6.25
C ILE A 117 12.42 -1.58 -7.51
N LEU A 118 13.67 -1.16 -7.35
CA LEU A 118 14.69 -1.17 -8.37
C LEU A 118 15.79 -2.13 -7.95
N MET A 119 15.91 -3.24 -8.68
CA MET A 119 16.96 -4.23 -8.48
C MET A 119 17.97 -4.20 -9.61
N ASN A 120 19.23 -4.49 -9.28
CA ASN A 120 20.25 -4.72 -10.28
C ASN A 120 20.20 -6.20 -10.71
N PRO A 121 19.94 -6.51 -11.99
CA PRO A 121 19.78 -7.88 -12.47
C PRO A 121 21.03 -8.74 -12.30
N LYS A 122 22.21 -8.14 -12.23
CA LYS A 122 23.49 -8.86 -12.09
C LYS A 122 23.85 -9.12 -10.63
N THR A 123 23.65 -8.13 -9.77
CA THR A 123 24.16 -8.16 -8.40
C THR A 123 23.08 -8.39 -7.35
N ASN A 124 21.79 -8.36 -7.73
CA ASN A 124 20.64 -8.35 -6.84
C ASN A 124 20.71 -7.26 -5.75
N GLN A 125 21.53 -6.24 -5.96
CA GLN A 125 21.59 -5.09 -5.07
C GLN A 125 20.35 -4.22 -5.28
N THR A 126 20.00 -3.46 -4.24
CA THR A 126 18.94 -2.45 -4.26
C THR A 126 19.50 -1.11 -4.71
N HIS A 127 18.71 -0.31 -5.42
CA HIS A 127 19.13 1.01 -5.89
C HIS A 127 19.57 1.94 -4.72
N PRO A 128 20.67 2.72 -4.89
CA PRO A 128 21.21 3.57 -3.81
C PRO A 128 20.23 4.66 -3.34
N LEU A 129 19.38 5.17 -4.22
CA LEU A 129 18.32 6.14 -3.88
C LEU A 129 17.09 5.47 -3.25
N LYS A 130 17.19 5.05 -1.99
CA LYS A 130 16.16 4.30 -1.25
C LYS A 130 14.83 5.03 -1.03
N ASN A 131 14.79 6.35 -1.20
CA ASN A 131 13.61 7.18 -0.93
C ASN A 131 12.93 7.75 -2.18
N MET A 132 13.42 7.39 -3.36
CA MET A 132 12.84 7.83 -4.62
C MET A 132 11.42 7.29 -4.78
N ARG A 133 10.48 8.16 -5.13
CA ARG A 133 9.10 7.77 -5.45
C ARG A 133 8.94 7.78 -6.96
N LEU A 134 8.60 6.64 -7.51
CA LEU A 134 8.33 6.47 -8.93
C LEU A 134 6.81 6.46 -9.17
N ALA A 135 6.41 6.86 -10.37
CA ALA A 135 5.07 6.66 -10.87
C ALA A 135 5.09 6.22 -12.34
N ALA A 136 4.06 5.49 -12.73
CA ALA A 136 3.80 5.09 -14.11
C ALA A 136 2.81 6.07 -14.76
N PHE A 137 3.16 6.55 -15.94
CA PHE A 137 2.39 7.53 -16.71
C PHE A 137 2.19 7.02 -18.14
N LYS A 138 0.95 6.84 -18.56
CA LYS A 138 0.63 6.74 -19.99
C LYS A 138 0.48 8.15 -20.52
N ILE A 139 1.34 8.51 -21.47
CA ILE A 139 1.42 9.85 -22.04
C ILE A 139 1.35 9.80 -23.55
N SER A 140 0.84 10.87 -24.16
CA SER A 140 0.70 10.95 -25.61
C SER A 140 1.09 12.33 -26.15
N GLY A 141 1.71 12.37 -27.32
CA GLY A 141 1.90 13.60 -28.10
C GLY A 141 0.61 14.04 -28.79
N ILE A 142 -0.34 13.14 -28.98
CA ILE A 142 -1.61 13.38 -29.67
C ILE A 142 -2.50 14.29 -28.80
N LYS A 143 -2.92 15.43 -29.37
CA LYS A 143 -3.69 16.45 -28.63
C LYS A 143 -5.08 15.95 -28.23
N CYS A 144 -5.84 15.35 -29.15
CA CYS A 144 -7.22 14.89 -28.88
C CYS A 144 -7.28 13.86 -27.76
N VAL A 145 -6.38 12.86 -27.76
CA VAL A 145 -6.29 11.81 -26.72
C VAL A 145 -6.06 12.42 -25.33
N ARG A 146 -5.19 13.44 -25.25
CA ARG A 146 -4.94 14.16 -24.00
C ARG A 146 -6.14 14.97 -23.54
N GLU A 147 -6.82 15.64 -24.47
CA GLU A 147 -7.99 16.46 -24.16
C GLU A 147 -9.17 15.60 -23.69
N GLU A 148 -9.39 14.44 -24.29
CA GLU A 148 -10.39 13.46 -23.86
C GLU A 148 -10.16 13.02 -22.40
N TYR A 149 -8.91 12.72 -22.03
CA TYR A 149 -8.57 12.43 -20.64
C TYR A 149 -8.78 13.65 -19.73
N GLN A 150 -8.31 14.83 -20.12
CA GLN A 150 -8.45 16.05 -19.32
C GLN A 150 -9.90 16.47 -19.08
N GLN A 151 -10.81 16.19 -20.02
CA GLN A 151 -12.24 16.43 -19.87
C GLN A 151 -12.86 15.56 -18.78
N ARG A 152 -12.40 14.31 -18.63
CA ARG A 152 -12.83 13.37 -17.58
C ARG A 152 -12.35 13.77 -16.18
N LEU A 153 -11.35 14.65 -16.07
CA LEU A 153 -10.78 15.06 -14.79
C LEU A 153 -11.67 16.09 -14.06
N PRO A 154 -11.74 16.00 -12.72
CA PRO A 154 -12.44 16.99 -11.92
C PRO A 154 -11.76 18.37 -12.03
N THR A 155 -12.58 19.41 -12.13
CA THR A 155 -12.12 20.79 -12.09
C THR A 155 -11.71 21.13 -10.65
N SER A 156 -10.52 21.72 -10.49
CA SER A 156 -10.07 22.21 -9.19
C SER A 156 -10.77 23.53 -8.89
N SER A 157 -11.60 23.58 -7.84
CA SER A 157 -12.22 24.80 -7.32
C SER A 157 -11.57 25.22 -6.00
N SER A 158 -11.32 26.51 -5.82
CA SER A 158 -10.94 27.13 -4.54
C SER A 158 -12.01 28.14 -4.10
N ILE A 159 -12.02 28.46 -2.81
CA ILE A 159 -12.88 29.50 -2.20
C ILE A 159 -12.41 30.89 -2.70
N PRO A 160 -13.31 31.86 -2.95
CA PRO A 160 -12.90 33.21 -3.33
C PRO A 160 -11.98 33.84 -2.27
N GLY A 161 -10.76 34.22 -2.65
CA GLY A 161 -9.79 34.90 -1.76
C GLY A 161 -8.41 34.26 -1.65
N GLU A 162 -8.22 33.01 -2.07
CA GLU A 162 -6.89 32.38 -2.10
C GLU A 162 -6.18 32.60 -3.45
N ILE A 163 -4.97 33.17 -3.41
CA ILE A 163 -4.09 33.28 -4.58
C ILE A 163 -3.60 31.88 -4.97
N LEU A 164 -4.09 31.36 -6.10
CA LEU A 164 -3.70 30.06 -6.64
C LEU A 164 -2.22 30.04 -7.05
N PRO A 165 -1.39 29.12 -6.54
CA PRO A 165 -0.19 28.76 -7.24
C PRO A 165 -0.58 28.05 -8.56
N LYS A 166 -0.10 28.57 -9.71
CA LYS A 166 -0.34 28.00 -11.06
C LYS A 166 0.00 26.50 -11.15
N ASN A 167 0.89 26.01 -10.28
CA ASN A 167 1.27 24.62 -10.09
C ASN A 167 1.22 24.29 -8.60
N SER A 168 0.41 23.32 -8.17
CA SER A 168 0.40 22.87 -6.77
C SER A 168 1.47 21.80 -6.56
N MET A 169 2.34 21.97 -5.56
CA MET A 169 3.28 20.93 -5.15
C MET A 169 2.48 19.74 -4.62
N GLY A 170 2.53 18.61 -5.32
CA GLY A 170 1.68 17.47 -4.99
C GLY A 170 1.91 16.97 -3.57
N HIS A 171 0.87 17.06 -2.73
CA HIS A 171 0.90 16.51 -1.39
C HIS A 171 0.56 15.01 -1.45
N ILE A 172 1.56 14.15 -1.20
CA ILE A 172 1.34 12.70 -1.24
C ILE A 172 0.68 12.23 0.06
N SER A 173 -0.58 11.84 -0.04
CA SER A 173 -1.39 11.28 1.03
C SER A 173 -1.39 9.75 1.02
N LYS A 174 -2.03 9.13 2.02
CA LYS A 174 -2.26 7.68 2.05
C LYS A 174 -3.18 7.16 0.93
N SER A 175 -3.96 8.01 0.28
CA SER A 175 -4.80 7.63 -0.87
C SER A 175 -4.15 7.91 -2.21
N GLY A 176 -2.90 8.36 -2.23
CA GLY A 176 -2.20 8.80 -3.44
C GLY A 176 -1.75 10.26 -3.40
N CYS A 177 -1.30 10.77 -4.53
CA CYS A 177 -0.85 12.15 -4.74
C CYS A 177 -1.82 12.84 -5.69
N PHE A 178 -1.89 14.17 -5.66
CA PHE A 178 -2.60 14.91 -6.70
C PHE A 178 -1.79 16.10 -7.16
N PHE A 179 -1.95 16.47 -8.43
CA PHE A 179 -1.40 17.68 -9.01
C PHE A 179 -2.51 18.45 -9.73
N VAL A 180 -2.30 19.74 -9.93
CA VAL A 180 -3.20 20.58 -10.71
C VAL A 180 -2.46 21.09 -11.93
N THR A 181 -3.04 20.86 -13.11
CA THR A 181 -2.55 21.40 -14.39
C THR A 181 -3.74 21.92 -15.19
N LYS A 182 -3.63 23.10 -15.79
CA LYS A 182 -4.73 23.74 -16.56
C LYS A 182 -6.09 23.74 -15.82
N LYS A 183 -6.09 24.02 -14.51
CA LYS A 183 -7.27 23.97 -13.61
C LYS A 183 -7.92 22.58 -13.45
N LYS A 184 -7.34 21.53 -14.00
CA LYS A 184 -7.76 20.14 -13.81
C LYS A 184 -6.91 19.46 -12.75
N ARG A 185 -7.57 18.69 -11.87
CA ARG A 185 -6.92 17.91 -10.83
C ARG A 185 -6.61 16.51 -11.38
N ILE A 186 -5.33 16.14 -11.37
CA ILE A 186 -4.85 14.80 -11.71
C ILE A 186 -4.54 14.09 -10.40
N ASP A 187 -5.32 13.07 -10.07
CA ASP A 187 -5.03 12.19 -8.94
C ASP A 187 -4.14 11.03 -9.42
N LEU A 188 -2.98 10.84 -8.79
CA LEU A 188 -2.16 9.64 -8.94
C LEU A 188 -2.51 8.68 -7.82
N ILE A 189 -3.15 7.56 -8.17
CA ILE A 189 -3.56 6.53 -7.21
C ILE A 189 -2.45 5.50 -7.03
N HIS A 190 -2.42 4.80 -5.89
CA HIS A 190 -1.43 3.73 -5.71
C HIS A 190 -1.68 2.58 -6.69
N LEU A 191 -0.62 2.05 -7.28
CA LEU A 191 -0.67 0.93 -8.23
C LEU A 191 -1.44 -0.26 -7.63
N TYR A 192 -1.07 -0.63 -6.41
CA TYR A 192 -1.83 -1.57 -5.59
C TYR A 192 -2.89 -0.81 -4.81
N ASN A 193 -4.11 -0.77 -5.35
CA ASN A 193 -5.29 -0.25 -4.68
C ASN A 193 -6.15 -1.37 -4.07
N CYS A 194 -5.52 -2.46 -3.62
CA CYS A 194 -6.15 -3.61 -3.00
C CYS A 194 -5.68 -3.78 -1.55
N THR A 195 -6.25 -4.76 -0.85
CA THR A 195 -5.79 -5.22 0.46
C THR A 195 -5.74 -6.74 0.48
N TRP A 196 -4.96 -7.31 1.40
CA TRP A 196 -4.79 -8.75 1.52
C TRP A 196 -6.03 -9.43 2.15
N ASN A 197 -6.20 -10.71 1.86
CA ASN A 197 -7.30 -11.51 2.38
C ASN A 197 -7.09 -11.89 3.86
N VAL A 198 -7.99 -11.45 4.73
CA VAL A 198 -7.94 -11.72 6.18
C VAL A 198 -8.00 -13.21 6.50
N GLU A 199 -8.65 -14.02 5.66
CA GLU A 199 -8.78 -15.46 5.88
C GLU A 199 -7.43 -16.19 5.88
N MET A 200 -6.44 -15.73 5.11
CA MET A 200 -5.09 -16.31 5.09
C MET A 200 -4.45 -16.23 6.48
N VAL A 201 -4.60 -15.08 7.14
CA VAL A 201 -4.09 -14.85 8.50
C VAL A 201 -4.91 -15.64 9.52
N LEU A 202 -6.24 -15.64 9.44
CA LEU A 202 -7.07 -16.40 10.37
C LEU A 202 -6.79 -17.91 10.28
N SER A 203 -6.61 -18.44 9.07
CA SER A 203 -6.24 -19.84 8.83
C SER A 203 -4.91 -20.19 9.47
N LEU A 204 -3.88 -19.34 9.32
CA LEU A 204 -2.61 -19.51 10.04
C LEU A 204 -2.82 -19.52 11.56
N LEU A 205 -3.54 -18.54 12.11
CA LEU A 205 -3.74 -18.42 13.56
C LEU A 205 -4.52 -19.61 14.16
N LYS A 206 -5.43 -20.22 13.38
CA LYS A 206 -6.12 -21.47 13.75
C LYS A 206 -5.16 -22.65 13.94
N THR A 207 -3.96 -22.63 13.34
CA THR A 207 -2.96 -23.71 13.55
C THR A 207 -2.22 -23.58 14.89
N TRP A 208 -2.20 -22.40 15.50
CA TRP A 208 -1.47 -22.15 16.74
C TRP A 208 -2.36 -22.41 17.97
N ASN A 209 -2.60 -23.67 18.33
CA ASN A 209 -3.35 -24.00 19.57
C ASN A 209 -2.62 -24.95 20.49
N LYS A 210 -2.14 -26.08 19.98
CA LYS A 210 -1.45 -27.07 20.82
C LYS A 210 -0.02 -26.58 21.13
N ASP A 211 0.38 -26.67 22.40
CA ASP A 211 1.73 -26.33 22.89
C ASP A 211 2.25 -24.97 22.43
N ILE A 212 1.33 -23.99 22.32
CA ILE A 212 1.66 -22.65 21.81
C ILE A 212 2.72 -22.01 22.71
N THR A 213 3.81 -21.50 22.13
CA THR A 213 4.85 -20.81 22.90
C THR A 213 4.38 -19.43 23.36
N LEU A 214 5.00 -18.85 24.39
CA LEU A 214 4.71 -17.46 24.80
C LEU A 214 4.85 -16.47 23.63
N LYS A 215 5.84 -16.69 22.76
CA LYS A 215 6.04 -15.91 21.52
C LYS A 215 4.82 -16.00 20.60
N ASN A 216 4.35 -17.21 20.28
CA ASN A 216 3.25 -17.40 19.33
C ASN A 216 1.91 -16.91 19.89
N ILE A 217 1.63 -17.11 21.18
CA ILE A 217 0.39 -16.54 21.78
C ILE A 217 0.43 -15.01 21.82
N THR A 218 1.61 -14.42 22.05
CA THR A 218 1.79 -12.96 21.97
C THR A 218 1.50 -12.45 20.56
N PHE A 219 2.03 -13.13 19.53
CA PHE A 219 1.78 -12.78 18.13
C PHE A 219 0.31 -12.93 17.76
N LYS A 220 -0.31 -14.03 18.19
CA LYS A 220 -1.73 -14.35 17.99
C LYS A 220 -2.61 -13.26 18.58
N LEU A 221 -2.43 -12.93 19.86
CA LEU A 221 -3.22 -11.91 20.54
C LEU A 221 -3.06 -10.53 19.88
N ALA A 222 -1.82 -10.13 19.55
CA ALA A 222 -1.56 -8.86 18.88
C ALA A 222 -2.26 -8.76 17.51
N MET A 223 -2.23 -9.83 16.71
CA MET A 223 -2.90 -9.85 15.41
C MET A 223 -4.42 -9.90 15.55
N LEU A 224 -4.97 -10.74 16.45
CA LEU A 224 -6.41 -10.82 16.67
C LEU A 224 -6.98 -9.49 17.15
N LEU A 225 -6.34 -8.83 18.12
CA LEU A 225 -6.74 -7.48 18.55
C LEU A 225 -6.65 -6.46 17.40
N ALA A 226 -5.64 -6.53 16.54
CA ALA A 226 -5.52 -5.64 15.39
C ALA A 226 -6.65 -5.84 14.36
N LEU A 227 -7.07 -7.09 14.14
CA LEU A 227 -8.13 -7.44 13.21
C LEU A 227 -9.52 -7.11 13.77
N THR A 228 -9.84 -7.53 15.00
CA THR A 228 -11.20 -7.43 15.55
C THR A 228 -11.57 -6.02 15.98
N THR A 229 -10.60 -5.24 16.48
CA THR A 229 -10.87 -3.86 16.91
C THR A 229 -10.79 -2.86 15.77
N GLY A 230 -10.09 -3.20 14.68
CA GLY A 230 -9.78 -2.28 13.60
C GLY A 230 -9.06 -1.00 14.08
N GLN A 231 -8.45 -1.00 15.25
CA GLN A 231 -7.86 0.19 15.87
C GLN A 231 -6.48 0.54 15.29
N ARG A 232 -5.97 1.73 15.64
CA ARG A 232 -4.59 2.09 15.28
C ARG A 232 -3.61 1.33 16.18
N MET A 233 -2.39 1.14 15.67
CA MET A 233 -1.28 0.54 16.43
C MET A 233 -1.03 1.23 17.78
N GLN A 234 -1.26 2.55 17.85
CA GLN A 234 -1.16 3.29 19.12
C GLN A 234 -2.20 2.80 20.13
N SER A 235 -3.45 2.58 19.72
CA SER A 235 -4.50 2.12 20.64
C SER A 235 -4.17 0.72 21.16
N ILE A 236 -3.69 -0.20 20.31
CA ILE A 236 -3.28 -1.56 20.75
C ILE A 236 -2.10 -1.49 21.73
N PHE A 237 -1.15 -0.58 21.48
CA PHE A 237 0.00 -0.37 22.35
C PHE A 237 -0.38 0.17 23.74
N LEU A 238 -1.38 1.06 23.83
CA LEU A 238 -1.81 1.71 25.07
C LEU A 238 -2.87 0.90 25.85
N ILE A 239 -3.08 -0.38 25.52
CA ILE A 239 -3.95 -1.23 26.34
C ILE A 239 -3.25 -1.50 27.68
N ASP A 240 -3.93 -1.14 28.76
CA ASP A 240 -3.49 -1.36 30.14
C ASP A 240 -4.44 -2.36 30.81
N ILE A 241 -3.88 -3.35 31.50
CA ILE A 241 -4.64 -4.44 32.12
C ILE A 241 -5.59 -3.94 33.23
N ARG A 242 -5.30 -2.79 33.86
CA ARG A 242 -6.17 -2.19 34.88
C ARG A 242 -7.48 -1.67 34.31
N ASN A 243 -7.50 -1.41 33.00
CA ASN A 243 -8.65 -0.88 32.28
C ASN A 243 -9.35 -1.96 31.44
N LEU A 244 -9.11 -3.24 31.75
CA LEU A 244 -9.77 -4.39 31.15
C LEU A 244 -10.84 -4.92 32.10
N GLU A 245 -12.07 -5.03 31.61
CA GLU A 245 -13.10 -5.85 32.25
C GLU A 245 -13.22 -7.12 31.41
N LEU A 246 -12.61 -8.21 31.89
CA LEU A 246 -12.52 -9.48 31.18
C LEU A 246 -13.31 -10.54 31.95
N ASP A 247 -14.29 -11.14 31.28
CA ASP A 247 -15.04 -12.29 31.78
C ASP A 247 -14.96 -13.46 30.80
N THR A 248 -15.71 -14.54 31.04
CA THR A 248 -15.69 -15.75 30.19
C THR A 248 -16.34 -15.55 28.82
N TYR A 249 -17.18 -14.53 28.65
CA TYR A 249 -18.00 -14.26 27.49
C TYR A 249 -17.58 -13.03 26.70
N SER A 250 -16.82 -12.11 27.30
CA SER A 250 -16.50 -10.83 26.69
C SER A 250 -15.27 -10.16 27.31
N VAL A 251 -14.75 -9.16 26.59
CA VAL A 251 -13.80 -8.19 27.12
C VAL A 251 -14.21 -6.77 26.77
N LYS A 252 -14.19 -5.89 27.76
CA LYS A 252 -14.26 -4.44 27.57
C LYS A 252 -12.88 -3.81 27.79
N ILE A 253 -12.48 -2.94 26.88
CA ILE A 253 -11.20 -2.22 26.93
C ILE A 253 -11.49 -0.72 26.98
N ARG A 254 -11.04 -0.08 28.06
CA ARG A 254 -11.07 1.38 28.21
C ARG A 254 -9.67 1.96 28.06
N TYR A 255 -9.58 3.15 27.48
CA TYR A 255 -8.33 3.86 27.32
C TYR A 255 -8.26 5.02 28.31
N GLY A 256 -7.31 4.98 29.23
CA GLY A 256 -7.02 6.11 30.13
C GLY A 256 -6.21 7.22 29.45
N ASP A 257 -5.43 6.88 28.43
CA ASP A 257 -4.57 7.82 27.70
C ASP A 257 -5.31 8.56 26.57
N LEU A 258 -4.82 9.77 26.24
CA LEU A 258 -5.26 10.50 25.07
C LEU A 258 -4.82 9.79 23.78
N LEU A 259 -5.79 9.30 23.01
CA LEU A 259 -5.57 8.72 21.71
C LEU A 259 -5.60 9.81 20.63
N LYS A 260 -5.03 9.51 19.45
CA LYS A 260 -5.13 10.38 18.26
C LYS A 260 -6.57 10.75 17.87
N GLN A 261 -7.57 9.99 18.33
CA GLN A 261 -8.99 10.26 18.09
C GLN A 261 -9.68 11.00 19.24
N THR A 262 -9.01 11.19 20.38
CA THR A 262 -9.53 11.94 21.53
C THR A 262 -9.51 13.44 21.24
N ARG A 263 -10.49 14.17 21.76
CA ARG A 263 -10.62 15.63 21.63
C ARG A 263 -11.42 16.19 22.81
N PRO A 264 -11.36 17.49 23.10
CA PRO A 264 -12.19 18.10 24.13
C PRO A 264 -13.67 17.74 23.93
N GLY A 265 -14.32 17.24 25.00
CA GLY A 265 -15.74 16.83 24.99
C GLY A 265 -16.07 15.50 24.29
N TYR A 266 -15.08 14.75 23.79
CA TYR A 266 -15.33 13.43 23.19
C TYR A 266 -14.20 12.45 23.51
N GLN A 267 -14.55 11.43 24.29
CA GLN A 267 -13.72 10.25 24.52
C GLN A 267 -14.12 9.15 23.52
N LEU A 268 -13.16 8.31 23.13
CA LEU A 268 -13.52 7.14 22.32
C LEU A 268 -14.43 6.22 23.12
N PRO A 269 -15.44 5.61 22.48
CA PRO A 269 -16.23 4.57 23.12
C PRO A 269 -15.32 3.40 23.53
N GLU A 270 -15.70 2.74 24.62
CA GLU A 270 -15.06 1.50 25.04
C GLU A 270 -15.11 0.46 23.91
N ILE A 271 -14.03 -0.32 23.78
CA ILE A 271 -14.01 -1.43 22.84
C ILE A 271 -14.63 -2.63 23.55
N PHE A 272 -15.68 -3.17 22.95
CA PHE A 272 -16.33 -4.39 23.40
C PHE A 272 -16.06 -5.51 22.39
N ILE A 273 -15.57 -6.66 22.88
CA ILE A 273 -15.33 -7.85 22.06
C ILE A 273 -15.98 -9.04 22.75
N GLU A 274 -16.92 -9.69 22.07
CA GLU A 274 -17.53 -10.93 22.53
C GLU A 274 -16.62 -12.13 22.25
N ALA A 275 -16.72 -13.14 23.10
CA ALA A 275 -16.09 -14.42 22.88
C ALA A 275 -16.64 -15.06 21.60
N PHE A 276 -15.74 -15.41 20.69
CA PHE A 276 -16.11 -16.04 19.43
C PHE A 276 -16.41 -17.53 19.67
N LYS A 277 -17.66 -17.82 20.01
CA LYS A 277 -18.17 -19.18 20.31
C LYS A 277 -17.97 -20.20 19.18
N PRO A 278 -18.11 -19.86 17.88
CA PRO A 278 -17.98 -20.84 16.81
C PRO A 278 -16.59 -21.49 16.71
N ASP A 279 -15.53 -20.76 17.08
CA ASP A 279 -14.17 -21.30 17.04
C ASP A 279 -13.25 -20.61 18.07
N TYR A 280 -13.04 -21.26 19.21
CA TYR A 280 -12.19 -20.75 20.29
C TYR A 280 -10.73 -20.51 19.84
N ARG A 281 -10.28 -21.18 18.77
CA ARG A 281 -8.91 -21.09 18.26
C ARG A 281 -8.58 -19.72 17.69
N ILE A 282 -9.58 -18.90 17.36
CA ILE A 282 -9.42 -17.51 16.92
C ILE A 282 -10.16 -16.52 17.81
N CYS A 283 -10.57 -16.97 19.00
CA CYS A 283 -11.27 -16.14 19.97
C CYS A 283 -10.28 -15.22 20.72
N VAL A 284 -10.51 -13.91 20.63
CA VAL A 284 -9.72 -12.89 21.36
C VAL A 284 -9.81 -13.10 22.87
N VAL A 285 -11.02 -13.28 23.40
CA VAL A 285 -11.28 -13.43 24.85
C VAL A 285 -10.51 -14.62 25.39
N HIS A 286 -10.61 -15.79 24.74
CA HIS A 286 -9.88 -17.00 25.13
C HIS A 286 -8.36 -16.81 25.04
N THR A 287 -7.86 -16.25 23.94
CA THR A 287 -6.42 -15.99 23.77
C THR A 287 -5.89 -14.99 24.81
N LEU A 288 -6.71 -13.99 25.18
CA LEU A 288 -6.35 -12.97 26.16
C LEU A 288 -6.27 -13.55 27.57
N HIS A 289 -7.24 -14.39 27.98
CA HIS A 289 -7.19 -15.12 29.25
C HIS A 289 -5.89 -15.91 29.39
N GLU A 290 -5.62 -16.79 28.42
CA GLU A 290 -4.42 -17.64 28.40
C GLU A 290 -3.13 -16.80 28.42
N TYR A 291 -3.10 -15.69 27.68
CA TYR A 291 -1.95 -14.78 27.69
C TYR A 291 -1.73 -14.11 29.05
N LEU A 292 -2.79 -13.62 29.69
CA LEU A 292 -2.72 -12.97 31.00
C LEU A 292 -2.27 -13.96 32.07
N GLU A 293 -2.79 -15.18 32.05
CA GLU A 293 -2.38 -16.25 32.97
C GLU A 293 -0.87 -16.53 32.86
N ARG A 294 -0.37 -16.76 31.64
CA ARG A 294 1.06 -17.04 31.40
C ARG A 294 1.99 -15.88 31.73
N THR A 295 1.50 -14.64 31.60
CA THR A 295 2.31 -13.45 31.85
C THR A 295 2.18 -12.92 33.27
N ASN A 296 1.25 -13.43 34.09
CA ASN A 296 0.95 -12.93 35.42
C ASN A 296 2.21 -12.83 36.30
N LYS A 297 2.96 -13.93 36.43
CA LYS A 297 4.20 -13.97 37.22
C LYS A 297 5.37 -13.20 36.59
N LEU A 298 5.32 -12.91 35.29
CA LEU A 298 6.39 -12.23 34.55
C LEU A 298 6.27 -10.69 34.61
N ARG A 299 5.08 -10.17 34.97
CA ARG A 299 4.76 -8.74 34.91
C ARG A 299 5.42 -7.91 36.00
N LEU A 300 5.67 -8.50 37.18
CA LEU A 300 6.03 -7.74 38.38
C LEU A 300 4.99 -6.61 38.58
N ASN A 301 5.41 -5.34 38.51
CA ASN A 301 4.54 -4.16 38.68
C ASN A 301 4.07 -3.53 37.36
N ASN A 302 4.31 -4.18 36.20
CA ASN A 302 3.99 -3.60 34.90
C ASN A 302 2.54 -3.89 34.48
N THR A 303 1.81 -2.82 34.12
CA THR A 303 0.38 -2.89 33.78
C THR A 303 0.10 -2.85 32.27
N GLN A 304 1.10 -2.56 31.43
CA GLN A 304 0.93 -2.62 29.98
C GLN A 304 0.58 -4.04 29.54
N LEU A 305 -0.42 -4.20 28.66
CA LEU A 305 -0.86 -5.51 28.19
C LEU A 305 0.30 -6.31 27.61
N PHE A 306 1.02 -5.77 26.63
CA PHE A 306 2.10 -6.51 25.97
C PHE A 306 3.45 -6.36 26.65
N LEU A 307 4.05 -7.52 26.97
CA LEU A 307 5.43 -7.67 27.44
C LEU A 307 6.32 -8.35 26.41
N SER A 308 7.63 -8.15 26.52
CA SER A 308 8.61 -8.93 25.79
C SER A 308 8.46 -10.40 26.19
N PHE A 309 8.50 -11.32 25.23
CA PHE A 309 8.56 -12.76 25.52
C PHE A 309 9.99 -13.24 25.85
N GLN A 310 10.98 -12.35 25.78
CA GLN A 310 12.37 -12.59 26.19
C GLN A 310 12.64 -11.94 27.54
N LYS A 311 13.45 -12.60 28.39
CA LYS A 311 13.98 -12.02 29.62
C LYS A 311 14.66 -10.67 29.32
N PRO A 312 14.49 -9.63 30.15
CA PRO A 312 13.80 -9.62 31.45
C PRO A 312 12.28 -9.28 31.36
N TYR A 313 11.58 -9.65 30.29
CA TYR A 313 10.12 -9.52 30.11
C TYR A 313 9.56 -8.09 30.25
N LYS A 314 10.37 -7.09 29.89
CA LYS A 314 9.99 -5.67 29.98
C LYS A 314 8.80 -5.31 29.08
N PRO A 315 8.04 -4.25 29.43
CA PRO A 315 7.05 -3.65 28.53
C PRO A 315 7.65 -3.35 27.16
N VAL A 316 6.94 -3.73 26.09
CA VAL A 316 7.40 -3.50 24.72
C VAL A 316 7.05 -2.10 24.24
N LYS A 317 7.76 -1.60 23.23
CA LYS A 317 7.40 -0.36 22.52
C LYS A 317 6.43 -0.65 21.38
N LYS A 318 5.68 0.38 20.94
CA LYS A 318 4.82 0.34 19.75
C LYS A 318 5.47 -0.30 18.50
N GLY A 319 6.75 -0.01 18.27
CA GLY A 319 7.51 -0.57 17.14
C GLY A 319 7.69 -2.09 17.21
N THR A 320 7.76 -2.64 18.42
CA THR A 320 7.88 -4.09 18.64
C THR A 320 6.58 -4.81 18.26
N ILE A 321 5.42 -4.27 18.65
CA ILE A 321 4.11 -4.82 18.25
C ILE A 321 3.95 -4.79 16.73
N ALA A 322 4.36 -3.69 16.08
CA ALA A 322 4.35 -3.59 14.62
C ALA A 322 5.25 -4.66 13.95
N LYS A 323 6.40 -4.97 14.55
CA LYS A 323 7.28 -6.07 14.08
C LYS A 323 6.61 -7.43 14.26
N TRP A 324 5.89 -7.67 15.35
CA TRP A 324 5.15 -8.92 15.55
C TRP A 324 4.05 -9.10 14.50
N ILE A 325 3.23 -8.07 14.26
CA ILE A 325 2.21 -8.09 13.20
C ILE A 325 2.86 -8.33 11.84
N LYS A 326 3.99 -7.67 11.54
CA LYS A 326 4.77 -7.94 10.31
C LYS A 326 5.12 -9.43 10.19
N GLN A 327 5.61 -10.06 11.26
CA GLN A 327 5.99 -11.47 11.21
C GLN A 327 4.80 -12.39 10.96
N VAL A 328 3.65 -12.13 11.60
CA VAL A 328 2.43 -12.92 11.34
C VAL A 328 2.00 -12.80 9.87
N LEU A 329 2.06 -11.59 9.29
CA LEU A 329 1.73 -11.39 7.87
C LEU A 329 2.69 -12.16 6.95
N ILE A 330 3.99 -12.14 7.22
CA ILE A 330 4.99 -12.92 6.45
C ILE A 330 4.69 -14.42 6.56
N MET A 331 4.43 -14.92 7.77
CA MET A 331 4.12 -16.34 8.00
C MET A 331 2.81 -16.77 7.33
N ALA A 332 1.88 -15.83 7.11
CA ALA A 332 0.62 -16.07 6.41
C ALA A 332 0.76 -15.96 4.88
N GLY A 333 1.97 -15.75 4.36
CA GLY A 333 2.23 -15.59 2.91
C GLY A 333 1.85 -14.22 2.35
N ILE A 334 1.56 -13.23 3.19
CA ILE A 334 1.22 -11.88 2.72
C ILE A 334 2.47 -11.16 2.23
N ASP A 335 2.42 -10.64 1.00
CA ASP A 335 3.51 -9.90 0.39
C ASP A 335 3.76 -8.55 1.12
N MET A 336 4.81 -8.53 1.94
CA MET A 336 5.25 -7.36 2.70
C MET A 336 6.02 -6.33 1.87
N THR A 337 6.26 -6.60 0.58
CA THR A 337 6.67 -5.57 -0.37
C THR A 337 5.46 -4.67 -0.67
N ILE A 338 4.28 -5.26 -0.88
CA ILE A 338 3.07 -4.49 -1.18
C ILE A 338 2.47 -3.89 0.09
N PHE A 339 2.42 -4.68 1.17
CA PHE A 339 1.68 -4.34 2.37
C PHE A 339 2.57 -4.00 3.58
N THR A 340 1.97 -3.37 4.58
CA THR A 340 2.66 -3.01 5.83
C THR A 340 1.81 -3.41 7.04
N PRO A 341 2.37 -3.48 8.27
CA PRO A 341 1.58 -3.74 9.48
C PRO A 341 0.44 -2.74 9.71
N HIS A 342 0.52 -1.54 9.12
CA HIS A 342 -0.55 -0.55 9.22
C HIS A 342 -1.76 -0.88 8.33
N SER A 343 -1.56 -1.71 7.29
CA SER A 343 -2.62 -2.14 6.38
C SER A 343 -3.64 -3.06 7.04
N THR A 344 -3.31 -3.74 8.16
CA THR A 344 -4.21 -4.64 8.90
C THR A 344 -5.55 -3.99 9.24
N ARG A 345 -5.54 -2.71 9.61
CA ARG A 345 -6.78 -1.96 9.85
C ARG A 345 -7.65 -1.83 8.60
N GLY A 346 -7.03 -1.54 7.45
CA GLY A 346 -7.73 -1.45 6.17
C GLY A 346 -8.26 -2.81 5.71
N ALA A 347 -7.44 -3.86 5.84
CA ALA A 347 -7.81 -5.24 5.50
C ALA A 347 -9.01 -5.71 6.33
N ALA A 348 -8.94 -5.59 7.66
CA ALA A 348 -10.02 -6.00 8.56
C ALA A 348 -11.35 -5.29 8.25
N THR A 349 -11.31 -3.97 8.08
CA THR A 349 -12.51 -3.16 7.82
C THR A 349 -13.05 -3.36 6.40
N SER A 350 -12.20 -3.64 5.42
CA SER A 350 -12.63 -4.04 4.06
C SER A 350 -13.26 -5.42 4.06
N TYR A 351 -12.71 -6.38 4.80
CA TYR A 351 -13.23 -7.75 4.92
C TYR A 351 -14.65 -7.80 5.48
N VAL A 352 -14.98 -6.96 6.47
CA VAL A 352 -16.35 -6.90 7.00
C VAL A 352 -17.26 -5.94 6.22
N SER A 353 -16.72 -5.19 5.26
CA SER A 353 -17.51 -4.28 4.43
C SER A 353 -18.53 -5.04 3.59
N GLY A 354 -19.80 -4.63 3.65
CA GLY A 354 -20.90 -5.34 3.00
C GLY A 354 -21.45 -6.54 3.80
N ARG A 355 -20.74 -7.01 4.83
CA ARG A 355 -21.21 -8.07 5.75
C ARG A 355 -21.88 -7.53 7.00
N ILE A 356 -21.51 -6.32 7.42
CA ILE A 356 -22.10 -5.63 8.57
C ILE A 356 -22.48 -4.18 8.21
N PRO A 357 -23.39 -3.53 8.96
CA PRO A 357 -23.75 -2.15 8.73
C PRO A 357 -22.54 -1.21 8.79
N ILE A 358 -22.47 -0.27 7.85
CA ILE A 358 -21.37 0.70 7.77
C ILE A 358 -21.22 1.50 9.07
N ALA A 359 -22.33 1.86 9.72
CA ALA A 359 -22.33 2.57 11.00
C ALA A 359 -21.56 1.80 12.08
N THR A 360 -21.66 0.46 12.10
CA THR A 360 -20.90 -0.40 13.02
C THR A 360 -19.41 -0.31 12.75
N ILE A 361 -19.00 -0.39 11.47
CA ILE A 361 -17.58 -0.24 11.08
C ILE A 361 -17.03 1.13 11.50
N LEU A 362 -17.77 2.20 11.22
CA LEU A 362 -17.39 3.56 11.56
C LEU A 362 -17.24 3.75 13.08
N ARG A 363 -18.21 3.25 13.86
CA ARG A 363 -18.18 3.31 15.33
C ARG A 363 -16.98 2.54 15.89
N THR A 364 -16.82 1.27 15.50
CA THR A 364 -15.75 0.38 16.02
C THR A 364 -14.36 0.91 15.67
N ALA A 365 -14.15 1.36 14.43
CA ALA A 365 -12.85 1.88 14.00
C ALA A 365 -12.62 3.35 14.43
N GLY A 366 -13.67 4.07 14.85
CA GLY A 366 -13.60 5.48 15.26
C GLY A 366 -13.50 6.47 14.08
N TRP A 367 -14.25 6.25 13.01
CA TRP A 367 -14.42 7.17 11.89
C TRP A 367 -15.73 7.97 12.01
N ARG A 368 -15.71 9.25 11.67
CA ARG A 368 -16.92 10.10 11.67
C ARG A 368 -17.68 10.07 10.36
N LYS A 369 -16.94 10.00 9.25
CA LYS A 369 -17.50 10.12 7.91
C LYS A 369 -17.22 8.84 7.15
N ASP A 370 -18.27 8.28 6.56
CA ASP A 370 -18.20 7.17 5.62
C ASP A 370 -17.21 7.45 4.49
N SER A 371 -17.21 8.67 3.95
CA SER A 371 -16.28 9.08 2.88
C SER A 371 -14.81 8.88 3.22
N VAL A 372 -14.42 9.00 4.50
CA VAL A 372 -13.04 8.74 4.94
C VAL A 372 -12.73 7.25 4.91
N PHE A 373 -13.67 6.41 5.36
CA PHE A 373 -13.50 4.96 5.27
C PHE A 373 -13.40 4.52 3.81
N ARG A 374 -14.38 4.87 2.97
CA ARG A 374 -14.42 4.48 1.56
C ARG A 374 -13.19 4.94 0.78
N LYS A 375 -12.78 6.20 0.98
CA LYS A 375 -11.64 6.78 0.27
C LYS A 375 -10.30 6.20 0.69
N PHE A 376 -10.06 5.97 1.98
CA PHE A 376 -8.72 5.68 2.50
C PHE A 376 -8.50 4.26 2.98
N TYR A 377 -9.56 3.49 3.26
CA TYR A 377 -9.45 2.17 3.91
C TYR A 377 -10.20 1.06 3.20
N GLN A 378 -11.37 1.35 2.61
CA GLN A 378 -12.10 0.35 1.82
C GLN A 378 -11.34 0.05 0.53
N ARG A 379 -10.87 -1.19 0.39
CA ARG A 379 -10.11 -1.67 -0.77
C ARG A 379 -10.63 -3.04 -1.19
N PRO A 380 -10.66 -3.36 -2.50
CA PRO A 380 -10.86 -4.71 -2.98
C PRO A 380 -9.86 -5.68 -2.33
N ILE A 381 -10.32 -6.87 -1.97
CA ILE A 381 -9.50 -7.91 -1.38
C ILE A 381 -8.82 -8.67 -2.53
N THR A 382 -7.53 -8.95 -2.40
CA THR A 382 -6.82 -9.83 -3.32
C THR A 382 -7.33 -11.25 -3.13
N ASN A 383 -8.09 -11.73 -4.11
CA ASN A 383 -8.42 -13.15 -4.21
C ASN A 383 -7.37 -13.80 -5.10
N ASP A 384 -6.58 -14.71 -4.56
CA ASP A 384 -5.67 -15.57 -5.33
C ASP A 384 -6.43 -16.69 -6.06
N SER A 385 -7.76 -16.70 -6.02
CA SER A 385 -8.53 -17.63 -6.82
C SER A 385 -8.48 -17.19 -8.28
N SER A 386 -7.75 -17.98 -9.08
CA SER A 386 -7.86 -17.91 -10.53
C SER A 386 -9.34 -18.03 -10.89
N PHE A 387 -9.77 -17.31 -11.93
CA PHE A 387 -11.13 -17.40 -12.47
C PHE A 387 -11.58 -18.86 -12.68
N SER A 388 -10.65 -19.74 -13.05
CA SER A 388 -10.88 -21.19 -13.19
C SER A 388 -11.26 -21.88 -11.87
N ASN A 389 -10.64 -21.52 -10.74
CA ASN A 389 -10.94 -22.16 -9.46
C ASN A 389 -12.31 -21.74 -8.91
N GLU A 390 -12.75 -20.51 -9.17
CA GLU A 390 -14.10 -20.06 -8.76
C GLU A 390 -15.20 -20.72 -9.59
N ILE A 391 -14.99 -20.96 -10.89
CA ILE A 391 -15.96 -21.70 -11.73
C ILE A 391 -16.07 -23.17 -11.32
N LEU A 392 -14.95 -23.81 -10.98
CA LEU A 392 -14.94 -25.23 -10.61
C LEU A 392 -15.48 -25.50 -9.19
N LEU A 393 -15.64 -24.47 -8.37
CA LEU A 393 -16.23 -24.54 -7.02
C LEU A 393 -17.71 -24.13 -6.99
N ALA A 394 -18.26 -23.63 -8.10
CA ALA A 394 -19.68 -23.29 -8.28
C ALA A 394 -20.45 -24.48 -8.84
#